data_AF-A0A238XUS1-F1
#
_entry.id   AF-A0A238XUS1-F1
#
_cell.length_a   1.000
_cell.length_b   1.000
_cell.length_c   1.000
_cell.angle_alpha   90.00
_cell.angle_beta   90.00
_cell.angle_gamma   90.00
#
_symmetry.space_group_name_H-M   'P 1'
#
loop_
_entity.id
_entity.type
_entity.pdbx_description
1 polymer ?
#
loop_
_entity_poly.entity_id
_entity_poly.type
_entity_poly.pdbx_seq_one_letter_code
_entity_poly.pdbx_strand_id
1 'polypeptide(L)'
;MLRIHEIFHSLQGESSRVGLPTVFVRLTGCPMRCVYCDTEYAFKGGTNMSLDEIMAQVAGYGARYVCVTGGEPLAQKKGCLALLQRLCDEGYAVSLETGGAVATDGVDERVAVILDIKTPGSGELTNNKWENLQRLKPNDEIKFVLCSREDYDWAKQLLAEHALNEKCQVIFSPVFSQVKPTDLADWVLADKLPVRMQVQLHKILWGETPGK
;
A
#
# COMPACT_ATOMS: atom_id res chain seq x y z
N MET A 1 22.82 0.12 -0.21
CA MET A 1 22.22 -0.94 0.63
C MET A 1 20.84 -0.48 1.06
N LEU A 2 19.89 -1.40 1.14
CA LEU A 2 18.56 -1.25 1.69
C LEU A 2 18.41 -2.22 2.87
N ARG A 3 17.71 -1.80 3.92
CA ARG A 3 17.37 -2.67 5.04
C ARG A 3 16.05 -3.37 4.75
N ILE A 4 16.13 -4.66 4.42
CA ILE A 4 15.02 -5.49 3.98
C ILE A 4 14.56 -6.36 5.14
N HIS A 5 13.27 -6.32 5.43
CA HIS A 5 12.66 -7.18 6.44
C HIS A 5 12.44 -8.59 5.88
N GLU A 6 11.78 -8.69 4.72
CA GLU A 6 11.50 -9.95 4.03
C GLU A 6 11.32 -9.75 2.52
N ILE A 7 11.61 -10.79 1.74
CA ILE A 7 11.25 -10.90 0.32
C ILE A 7 10.56 -12.24 0.12
N PHE A 8 9.32 -12.23 -0.35
CA PHE A 8 8.51 -13.44 -0.48
C PHE A 8 7.58 -13.38 -1.69
N HIS A 9 7.07 -14.53 -2.11
CA HIS A 9 6.14 -14.65 -3.25
C HIS A 9 4.78 -15.14 -2.77
N SER A 10 3.74 -14.38 -3.11
CA SER A 10 2.35 -14.61 -2.69
C SER A 10 1.37 -14.06 -3.77
N LEU A 11 0.08 -14.04 -3.49
CA LEU A 11 -0.93 -13.28 -4.23
C LEU A 11 -1.07 -11.88 -3.64
N GLN A 12 -1.13 -10.86 -4.49
CA GLN A 12 -1.51 -9.53 -4.04
C GLN A 12 -2.91 -9.58 -3.42
N GLY A 13 -3.03 -9.15 -2.17
CA GLY A 13 -4.26 -9.24 -1.40
C GLY A 13 -5.18 -8.03 -1.53
N GLU A 14 -4.65 -6.92 -2.05
CA GLU A 14 -5.30 -5.62 -2.11
C GLU A 14 -5.02 -4.91 -3.46
N SER A 15 -5.47 -3.67 -3.65
CA SER A 15 -5.36 -2.88 -4.90
C SER A 15 -6.12 -3.48 -6.10
N SER A 16 -6.04 -2.83 -7.26
CA SER A 16 -6.50 -3.40 -8.54
C SER A 16 -5.81 -4.70 -8.93
N ARG A 17 -4.66 -5.00 -8.33
CA ARG A 17 -3.84 -6.20 -8.60
C ARG A 17 -4.19 -7.40 -7.73
N VAL A 18 -5.29 -7.34 -6.97
CA VAL A 18 -5.73 -8.44 -6.11
C VAL A 18 -5.82 -9.78 -6.86
N GLY A 19 -5.28 -10.85 -6.27
CA GLY A 19 -5.23 -12.21 -6.82
C GLY A 19 -4.05 -12.49 -7.76
N LEU A 20 -3.21 -11.50 -8.08
CA LEU A 20 -2.07 -11.70 -8.98
C LEU A 20 -0.82 -12.23 -8.23
N PRO A 21 -0.12 -13.25 -8.75
CA PRO A 21 1.17 -13.69 -8.23
C PRO A 21 2.19 -12.55 -8.24
N THR A 22 2.67 -12.19 -7.04
CA THR A 22 3.45 -10.98 -6.79
C THR A 22 4.59 -11.28 -5.83
N VAL A 23 5.79 -10.83 -6.17
CA VAL A 23 6.91 -10.79 -5.21
C VAL A 23 6.78 -9.54 -4.38
N PHE A 24 6.76 -9.70 -3.06
CA PHE A 24 6.76 -8.61 -2.12
C PHE A 24 8.19 -8.34 -1.65
N VAL A 25 8.64 -7.10 -1.77
CA VAL A 25 9.90 -6.62 -1.20
C VAL A 25 9.56 -5.71 -0.04
N ARG A 26 9.65 -6.23 1.19
CA ARG A 26 9.27 -5.52 2.41
C ARG A 26 10.46 -4.83 3.04
N LEU A 27 10.49 -3.50 3.03
CA LEU A 27 11.52 -2.69 3.68
C LEU A 27 11.26 -2.57 5.19
N THR A 28 12.35 -2.37 5.95
CA THR A 28 12.28 -2.14 7.39
C THR A 28 12.11 -0.66 7.73
N GLY A 29 11.29 -0.37 8.74
CA GLY A 29 11.17 0.94 9.39
C GLY A 29 9.97 1.77 8.90
N CYS A 30 9.26 2.41 9.83
CA CYS A 30 8.11 3.28 9.53
C CYS A 30 8.13 4.49 10.48
N PRO A 31 7.85 5.73 10.03
CA PRO A 31 7.68 6.88 10.91
C PRO A 31 6.35 6.89 11.65
N MET A 32 5.36 6.11 11.19
CA MET A 32 4.00 6.04 11.75
C MET A 32 3.82 4.84 12.70
N ARG A 33 2.84 4.93 13.59
CA ARG A 33 2.39 3.90 14.55
C ARG A 33 0.86 3.75 14.47
N CYS A 34 0.36 3.40 13.29
CA CYS A 34 -1.08 3.23 13.07
C CYS A 34 -1.67 2.24 14.09
N VAL A 35 -2.83 2.57 14.65
CA VAL A 35 -3.52 1.76 15.68
C VAL A 35 -3.87 0.34 15.20
N TYR A 36 -4.03 0.16 13.89
CA TYR A 36 -4.40 -1.11 13.25
C TYR A 36 -3.26 -1.76 12.44
N CYS A 37 -1.99 -1.39 12.70
CA CYS A 37 -0.87 -1.88 11.89
C CYS A 37 -0.73 -3.41 12.00
N ASP A 38 -0.87 -4.11 10.88
CA ASP A 38 -0.68 -5.56 10.78
C ASP A 38 0.78 -5.97 10.50
N THR A 39 1.67 -5.00 10.34
CA THR A 39 3.10 -5.21 10.03
C THR A 39 4.05 -4.54 11.02
N GLU A 40 3.68 -4.43 12.29
CA GLU A 40 4.55 -3.83 13.33
C GLU A 40 5.92 -4.53 13.43
N TYR A 41 5.94 -5.83 13.11
CA TYR A 41 7.15 -6.64 13.06
C TYR A 41 8.20 -6.10 12.06
N ALA A 42 7.77 -5.36 11.03
CA ALA A 42 8.64 -4.72 10.04
C ALA A 42 9.21 -3.36 10.49
N PHE A 43 8.87 -2.85 11.70
CA PHE A 43 9.44 -1.60 12.20
C PHE A 43 10.92 -1.70 12.60
N LYS A 44 11.39 -2.91 12.90
CA LYS A 44 12.78 -3.20 13.33
C LYS A 44 13.25 -4.50 12.68
N GLY A 45 14.50 -4.90 12.96
CA GLY A 45 15.07 -6.13 12.40
C GLY A 45 15.52 -5.96 10.95
N GLY A 46 15.43 -7.01 10.15
CA GLY A 46 15.85 -7.02 8.75
C GLY A 46 17.36 -7.04 8.51
N THR A 47 17.73 -7.28 7.26
CA THR A 47 19.10 -7.45 6.78
C THR A 47 19.44 -6.36 5.77
N ASN A 48 20.67 -5.85 5.81
CA ASN A 48 21.15 -4.94 4.78
C ASN A 48 21.46 -5.73 3.52
N MET A 49 20.76 -5.41 2.42
CA MET A 49 20.97 -6.01 1.10
C MET A 49 21.34 -4.94 0.08
N SER A 50 22.20 -5.31 -0.86
CA SER A 50 22.48 -4.57 -2.08
C SER A 50 21.31 -4.69 -3.06
N LEU A 51 21.28 -3.82 -4.07
CA LEU A 51 20.27 -3.94 -5.13
C LEU A 51 20.42 -5.27 -5.87
N ASP A 52 21.65 -5.69 -6.18
CA ASP A 52 21.90 -6.94 -6.90
C ASP A 52 21.39 -8.17 -6.12
N GLU A 53 21.58 -8.22 -4.80
CA GLU A 53 21.02 -9.29 -3.95
C GLU A 53 19.50 -9.30 -3.95
N ILE A 54 18.86 -8.12 -3.89
CA ILE A 54 17.39 -8.01 -3.95
C ILE A 54 16.88 -8.48 -5.31
N MET A 55 17.49 -7.99 -6.39
CA MET A 55 17.10 -8.34 -7.77
C MET A 55 17.27 -9.83 -8.05
N ALA A 56 18.35 -10.45 -7.56
CA ALA A 56 18.57 -11.88 -7.69
C ALA A 56 17.49 -12.70 -6.98
N GLN A 57 17.08 -12.32 -5.77
CA GLN A 57 16.00 -12.98 -5.05
C GLN A 57 14.64 -12.80 -5.75
N VAL A 58 14.33 -11.56 -6.20
CA VAL A 58 13.09 -11.27 -6.94
C VAL A 58 13.00 -12.13 -8.21
N ALA A 59 14.08 -12.19 -8.99
CA ALA A 59 14.14 -12.99 -10.21
C ALA A 59 13.95 -14.49 -9.96
N GLY A 60 14.46 -14.99 -8.82
CA GLY A 60 14.33 -16.40 -8.43
C GLY A 60 12.88 -16.90 -8.27
N TYR A 61 11.92 -16.00 -8.06
CA TYR A 61 10.51 -16.35 -7.93
C TYR A 61 9.75 -16.45 -9.27
N GLY A 62 10.28 -15.86 -10.35
CA GLY A 62 9.67 -15.92 -11.68
C GLY A 62 8.31 -15.19 -11.83
N ALA A 63 7.94 -14.32 -10.89
CA ALA A 63 6.70 -13.55 -10.97
C ALA A 63 6.86 -12.31 -11.87
N ARG A 64 5.79 -11.91 -12.55
CA ARG A 64 5.75 -10.66 -13.33
C ARG A 64 5.60 -9.41 -12.47
N TYR A 65 4.90 -9.53 -11.35
CA TYR A 65 4.52 -8.40 -10.49
C TYR A 65 5.43 -8.31 -9.29
N VAL A 66 5.81 -7.08 -8.93
CA VAL A 66 6.60 -6.80 -7.73
C VAL A 66 5.93 -5.67 -6.96
N CYS A 67 5.67 -5.91 -5.68
CA CYS A 67 5.17 -4.90 -4.75
C CYS A 67 6.29 -4.52 -3.78
N VAL A 68 6.74 -3.26 -3.84
CA VAL A 68 7.65 -2.70 -2.84
C VAL A 68 6.81 -2.07 -1.74
N THR A 69 7.02 -2.51 -0.50
CA THR A 69 6.19 -2.16 0.66
C THR A 69 7.05 -2.17 1.94
N GLY A 70 6.41 -2.15 3.10
CA GLY A 70 6.98 -2.48 4.41
C GLY A 70 6.48 -1.59 5.51
N GLY A 71 7.22 -1.51 6.62
CA GLY A 71 7.23 -0.18 7.24
C GLY A 71 7.56 0.84 6.11
N GLU A 72 7.01 2.05 6.17
CA GLU A 72 7.07 3.05 5.08
C GLU A 72 8.31 2.94 4.16
N PRO A 73 8.19 2.37 2.93
CA PRO A 73 9.35 2.10 2.08
C PRO A 73 10.12 3.37 1.71
N LEU A 74 9.42 4.50 1.58
CA LEU A 74 10.04 5.80 1.29
C LEU A 74 10.80 6.38 2.51
N ALA A 75 10.74 5.77 3.70
CA ALA A 75 11.66 6.11 4.79
C ALA A 75 13.12 5.80 4.44
N GLN A 76 13.36 4.88 3.49
CA GLN A 76 14.67 4.61 2.89
C GLN A 76 14.78 5.22 1.47
N LYS A 77 14.27 6.45 1.30
CA LYS A 77 13.96 7.09 0.01
C LYS A 77 14.98 6.82 -1.11
N LYS A 78 16.24 7.23 -0.95
CA LYS A 78 17.26 7.09 -2.01
C LYS A 78 17.42 5.65 -2.50
N GLY A 79 17.46 4.69 -1.57
CA GLY A 79 17.56 3.27 -1.92
C GLY A 79 16.27 2.74 -2.53
N CYS A 80 15.12 3.14 -1.99
CA CYS A 80 13.81 2.71 -2.50
C CYS A 80 13.59 3.18 -3.95
N LEU A 81 13.91 4.45 -4.26
CA LEU A 81 13.80 4.97 -5.63
C LEU A 81 14.71 4.20 -6.60
N ALA A 82 15.95 3.90 -6.21
CA ALA A 82 16.86 3.12 -7.03
C ALA A 82 16.37 1.67 -7.27
N LEU A 83 15.76 1.04 -6.25
CA LEU A 83 15.15 -0.28 -6.40
C LEU A 83 13.96 -0.25 -7.36
N LEU A 84 13.04 0.72 -7.19
CA LEU A 84 11.87 0.87 -8.05
C LEU A 84 12.27 1.04 -9.52
N GLN A 85 13.22 1.94 -9.80
CA GLN A 85 13.73 2.16 -11.15
C GLN A 85 14.34 0.87 -11.72
N ARG A 86 15.19 0.17 -10.95
CA ARG A 86 15.84 -1.06 -11.42
C ARG A 86 14.83 -2.17 -11.71
N LEU A 87 13.80 -2.33 -10.88
CA LEU A 87 12.73 -3.29 -11.15
C LEU A 87 11.99 -2.96 -12.44
N CYS A 88 11.69 -1.70 -12.70
CA CYS A 88 11.05 -1.29 -13.96
C CYS A 88 11.99 -1.50 -15.18
N ASP A 89 13.29 -1.25 -15.04
CA ASP A 89 14.27 -1.45 -16.11
C ASP A 89 14.43 -2.92 -16.51
N GLU A 90 14.25 -3.85 -15.57
CA GLU A 90 14.22 -5.30 -15.81
C GLU A 90 12.84 -5.80 -16.27
N GLY A 91 11.88 -4.90 -16.50
CA GLY A 91 10.58 -5.23 -17.11
C GLY A 91 9.49 -5.71 -16.15
N TYR A 92 9.68 -5.61 -14.83
CA TYR A 92 8.64 -5.96 -13.86
C TYR A 92 7.48 -4.96 -13.87
N ALA A 93 6.28 -5.45 -13.57
CA ALA A 93 5.12 -4.60 -13.28
C ALA A 93 5.14 -4.19 -11.81
N VAL A 94 5.66 -3.00 -11.51
CA VAL A 94 5.96 -2.57 -10.13
C VAL A 94 4.80 -1.80 -9.52
N SER A 95 4.52 -2.06 -8.24
CA SER A 95 3.68 -1.21 -7.38
C SER A 95 4.44 -0.81 -6.12
N LEU A 96 4.15 0.39 -5.62
CA LEU A 96 4.67 0.91 -4.35
C LEU A 96 3.51 1.14 -3.39
N GLU A 97 3.50 0.42 -2.26
CA GLU A 97 2.54 0.69 -1.18
C GLU A 97 3.17 1.63 -0.15
N THR A 98 2.58 2.81 0.04
CA THR A 98 3.08 3.86 0.95
C THR A 98 1.95 4.43 1.80
N GLY A 99 2.24 4.78 3.05
CA GLY A 99 1.27 5.39 3.95
C GLY A 99 1.23 6.91 3.88
N GLY A 100 1.91 7.52 2.91
CA GLY A 100 1.79 8.95 2.62
C GLY A 100 2.54 9.88 3.58
N ALA A 101 3.29 9.36 4.56
CA ALA A 101 4.09 10.16 5.48
C ALA A 101 5.37 10.73 4.86
N VAL A 102 5.81 10.18 3.73
CA VAL A 102 6.94 10.67 2.95
C VAL A 102 6.47 11.07 1.56
N ALA A 103 7.10 12.10 1.01
CA ALA A 103 6.75 12.61 -0.31
C ALA A 103 7.19 11.63 -1.41
N THR A 104 6.29 11.42 -2.37
CA THR A 104 6.40 10.49 -3.51
C THR A 104 7.18 11.06 -4.70
N ASP A 105 7.82 12.23 -4.54
CA ASP A 105 8.71 12.79 -5.55
C ASP A 105 9.89 11.86 -5.84
N GLY A 106 10.20 11.74 -7.14
CA GLY A 106 11.26 10.88 -7.65
C GLY A 106 10.85 9.41 -7.84
N VAL A 107 9.62 9.01 -7.49
CA VAL A 107 9.09 7.70 -7.88
C VAL A 107 8.96 7.65 -9.40
N ASP A 108 9.48 6.58 -10.00
CA ASP A 108 9.45 6.34 -11.44
C ASP A 108 8.01 6.32 -11.97
N GLU A 109 7.75 6.97 -13.11
CA GLU A 109 6.41 7.10 -13.70
C GLU A 109 5.76 5.75 -14.04
N ARG A 110 6.57 4.70 -14.27
CA ARG A 110 6.10 3.34 -14.56
C ARG A 110 5.53 2.63 -13.33
N VAL A 111 5.83 3.11 -12.13
CA VAL A 111 5.37 2.53 -10.87
C VAL A 111 3.95 2.97 -10.57
N ALA A 112 3.07 2.00 -10.27
CA ALA A 112 1.76 2.27 -9.68
C ALA A 112 1.91 2.53 -8.17
N VAL A 113 1.64 3.75 -7.74
CA VAL A 113 1.65 4.13 -6.32
C VAL A 113 0.29 3.80 -5.71
N ILE A 114 0.28 3.01 -4.65
CA ILE A 114 -0.88 2.73 -3.82
C ILE A 114 -0.72 3.58 -2.55
N LEU A 115 -1.35 4.74 -2.54
CA LEU A 115 -1.27 5.71 -1.45
C LEU A 115 -2.36 5.42 -0.42
N ASP A 116 -1.97 4.91 0.75
CA ASP A 116 -2.88 4.70 1.87
C ASP A 116 -3.02 5.99 2.69
N ILE A 117 -4.12 6.72 2.47
CA ILE A 117 -4.43 7.94 3.21
C ILE A 117 -4.92 7.56 4.60
N LYS A 118 -4.16 7.99 5.61
CA LYS A 118 -4.42 7.65 7.01
C LYS A 118 -5.64 8.39 7.53
N THR A 119 -6.66 7.64 7.91
CA THR A 119 -7.92 8.16 8.48
C THR A 119 -7.73 8.67 9.92
N PRO A 120 -8.69 9.42 10.50
CA PRO A 120 -8.67 9.73 11.92
C PRO A 120 -8.47 8.50 12.82
N GLY A 121 -9.19 7.41 12.54
CA GLY A 121 -9.11 6.14 13.28
C GLY A 121 -7.75 5.44 13.22
N SER A 122 -6.87 5.83 12.30
CA SER A 122 -5.49 5.33 12.27
C SER A 122 -4.61 5.88 13.39
N GLY A 123 -4.96 7.02 13.99
CA GLY A 123 -4.07 7.77 14.89
C GLY A 123 -2.94 8.53 14.18
N GLU A 124 -2.89 8.48 12.84
CA GLU A 124 -1.76 8.97 12.03
C GLU A 124 -2.18 10.02 10.99
N LEU A 125 -3.39 10.59 11.13
CA LEU A 125 -3.95 11.58 10.21
C LEU A 125 -3.00 12.76 9.95
N THR A 126 -2.32 13.27 10.99
CA THR A 126 -1.41 14.42 10.90
C THR A 126 -0.13 14.13 10.13
N ASN A 127 0.19 12.85 9.90
CA ASN A 127 1.36 12.45 9.13
C ASN A 127 1.08 12.41 7.62
N ASN A 128 -0.17 12.50 7.16
CA ASN A 128 -0.46 12.57 5.73
C ASN A 128 0.18 13.81 5.09
N LYS A 129 1.04 13.58 4.09
CA LYS A 129 1.55 14.66 3.23
C LYS A 129 0.63 14.90 2.04
N TRP A 130 -0.24 15.90 2.17
CA TRP A 130 -1.26 16.24 1.16
C TRP A 130 -0.69 16.61 -0.22
N GLU A 131 0.57 17.05 -0.28
CA GLU A 131 1.29 17.28 -1.53
C GLU A 131 1.39 16.01 -2.42
N ASN A 132 1.27 14.81 -1.84
CA ASN A 132 1.23 13.57 -2.61
C ASN A 132 0.02 13.49 -3.55
N LEU A 133 -1.11 14.13 -3.20
CA LEU A 133 -2.31 14.12 -4.04
C LEU A 133 -2.12 14.82 -5.40
N GLN A 134 -1.16 15.74 -5.48
CA GLN A 134 -0.83 16.46 -6.72
C GLN A 134 0.04 15.63 -7.66
N ARG A 135 0.62 14.52 -7.17
CA ARG A 135 1.54 13.64 -7.90
C ARG A 135 0.87 12.34 -8.38
N LEU A 136 -0.39 12.14 -8.01
CA LEU A 136 -1.15 10.96 -8.40
C LEU A 136 -1.35 10.94 -9.92
N LYS A 137 -1.17 9.75 -10.48
CA LYS A 137 -1.33 9.43 -11.89
C LYS A 137 -2.55 8.53 -12.09
N PRO A 138 -3.11 8.43 -13.31
CA PRO A 138 -4.29 7.59 -13.56
C PRO A 138 -4.10 6.09 -13.23
N ASN A 139 -2.86 5.60 -13.25
CA ASN A 139 -2.50 4.22 -12.90
C ASN A 139 -2.14 4.02 -11.41
N ASP A 140 -2.18 5.09 -10.60
CA ASP A 140 -2.04 5.00 -9.15
C ASP A 140 -3.38 4.63 -8.51
N GLU A 141 -3.37 4.40 -7.20
CA GLU A 141 -4.57 4.11 -6.45
C GLU A 141 -4.51 4.81 -5.08
N ILE A 142 -5.64 5.33 -4.64
CA ILE A 142 -5.81 5.78 -3.26
C ILE A 142 -6.50 4.66 -2.49
N LYS A 143 -5.98 4.34 -1.31
CA LYS A 143 -6.59 3.40 -0.38
C LYS A 143 -6.96 4.13 0.90
N PHE A 144 -8.15 3.85 1.42
CA PHE A 144 -8.55 4.19 2.77
C PHE A 144 -8.81 2.89 3.53
N VAL A 145 -8.08 2.70 4.62
CA VAL A 145 -8.34 1.62 5.58
C VAL A 145 -9.22 2.20 6.71
N LEU A 146 -10.44 1.68 6.84
CA LEU A 146 -11.50 2.28 7.64
C LEU A 146 -11.68 1.50 8.95
N CYS A 147 -11.49 2.19 10.09
CA CYS A 147 -11.67 1.61 11.43
C CYS A 147 -13.12 1.63 11.90
N SER A 148 -13.95 2.52 11.34
CA SER A 148 -15.31 2.75 11.82
C SER A 148 -16.20 3.43 10.79
N ARG A 149 -17.46 3.70 11.17
CA ARG A 149 -18.38 4.49 10.35
C ARG A 149 -17.94 5.95 10.23
N GLU A 150 -17.35 6.50 11.28
CA GLU A 150 -16.83 7.88 11.28
C GLU A 150 -15.67 8.03 10.29
N ASP A 151 -14.78 7.03 10.20
CA ASP A 151 -13.73 6.99 9.17
C ASP A 151 -14.32 6.94 7.76
N TYR A 152 -15.39 6.15 7.56
CA TYR A 152 -16.09 6.07 6.27
C TYR A 152 -16.68 7.43 5.86
N ASP A 153 -17.43 8.08 6.76
CA ASP A 153 -18.06 9.36 6.46
C ASP A 153 -17.01 10.47 6.23
N TRP A 154 -15.89 10.43 6.98
CA TRP A 154 -14.74 11.32 6.75
C TRP A 154 -14.08 11.07 5.39
N ALA A 155 -13.80 9.81 5.03
CA ALA A 155 -13.17 9.46 3.76
C ALA A 155 -14.06 9.83 2.58
N LYS A 156 -15.38 9.65 2.70
CA LYS A 156 -16.37 10.09 1.71
C LYS A 156 -16.36 11.60 1.51
N GLN A 157 -16.27 12.39 2.58
CA GLN A 157 -16.16 13.85 2.47
C GLN A 157 -14.88 14.25 1.72
N LEU A 158 -13.74 13.66 2.09
CA LEU A 158 -12.46 13.93 1.47
C LEU A 158 -12.43 13.54 -0.03
N LEU A 159 -13.05 12.40 -0.36
CA LEU A 159 -13.25 11.93 -1.74
C LEU A 159 -13.91 13.02 -2.58
N ALA A 160 -15.03 13.57 -2.09
CA ALA A 160 -15.81 14.58 -2.79
C ALA A 160 -15.07 15.93 -2.86
N GLU A 161 -14.46 16.37 -1.75
CA GLU A 161 -13.75 17.65 -1.67
C GLU A 161 -12.58 17.75 -2.67
N HIS A 162 -11.86 16.65 -2.88
CA HIS A 162 -10.69 16.62 -3.76
C HIS A 162 -10.93 15.91 -5.11
N ALA A 163 -12.18 15.52 -5.40
CA ALA A 163 -12.56 14.74 -6.58
C ALA A 163 -11.60 13.55 -6.81
N LEU A 164 -11.29 12.79 -5.75
CA LEU A 164 -10.21 11.80 -5.78
C LEU A 164 -10.46 10.69 -6.81
N ASN A 165 -11.72 10.30 -7.00
CA ASN A 165 -12.17 9.31 -7.99
C ASN A 165 -11.99 9.78 -9.44
N GLU A 166 -11.80 11.07 -9.70
CA GLU A 166 -11.50 11.60 -11.04
C GLU A 166 -9.99 11.57 -11.34
N LYS A 167 -9.15 11.42 -10.30
CA LYS A 167 -7.69 11.36 -10.44
C LYS A 167 -7.21 9.94 -10.72
N CYS A 168 -7.70 8.98 -9.94
CA CYS A 168 -7.30 7.57 -10.00
C CYS A 168 -8.32 6.68 -9.27
N GLN A 169 -8.10 5.36 -9.27
CA GLN A 169 -8.98 4.44 -8.56
C GLN A 169 -8.91 4.70 -7.04
N VAL A 170 -10.07 4.76 -6.38
CA VAL A 170 -10.17 4.88 -4.92
C VAL A 170 -10.71 3.59 -4.33
N ILE A 171 -10.05 3.08 -3.31
CA ILE A 171 -10.37 1.83 -2.62
C ILE A 171 -10.75 2.13 -1.18
N PHE A 172 -11.89 1.59 -0.75
CA PHE A 172 -12.30 1.55 0.65
C PHE A 172 -12.14 0.12 1.16
N SER A 173 -11.31 -0.06 2.18
CA SER A 173 -11.01 -1.35 2.80
C SER A 173 -11.34 -1.30 4.28
N PRO A 174 -12.04 -2.29 4.85
CA PRO A 174 -12.30 -2.33 6.28
C PRO A 174 -11.05 -2.82 7.03
N VAL A 175 -10.79 -2.30 8.22
CA VAL A 175 -9.89 -2.98 9.17
C VAL A 175 -10.51 -4.34 9.52
N PHE A 176 -9.79 -5.43 9.24
CA PHE A 176 -10.28 -6.81 9.32
C PHE A 176 -11.02 -7.16 10.62
N SER A 177 -10.59 -6.60 11.75
CA SER A 177 -11.15 -6.89 13.08
C SER A 177 -12.17 -5.86 13.60
N GLN A 178 -12.36 -4.73 12.91
CA GLN A 178 -13.14 -3.60 13.46
C GLN A 178 -14.41 -3.30 12.65
N VAL A 179 -14.37 -3.43 11.32
CA VAL A 179 -15.52 -3.19 10.45
C VAL A 179 -15.86 -4.47 9.71
N LYS A 180 -17.11 -4.94 9.81
CA LYS A 180 -17.55 -6.10 9.03
C LYS A 180 -17.55 -5.72 7.55
N PRO A 181 -17.01 -6.56 6.66
CA PRO A 181 -17.07 -6.30 5.22
C PRO A 181 -18.47 -6.04 4.68
N THR A 182 -19.50 -6.72 5.21
CA THR A 182 -20.89 -6.49 4.82
C THR A 182 -21.36 -5.09 5.14
N ASP A 183 -21.00 -4.57 6.31
CA ASP A 183 -21.42 -3.23 6.74
C ASP A 183 -20.81 -2.17 5.83
N LEU A 184 -19.51 -2.27 5.51
CA LEU A 184 -18.87 -1.36 4.56
C LEU A 184 -19.47 -1.46 3.16
N ALA A 185 -19.79 -2.66 2.68
CA ALA A 185 -20.43 -2.85 1.40
C ALA A 185 -21.81 -2.17 1.35
N ASP A 186 -22.63 -2.37 2.39
CA ASP A 186 -23.95 -1.75 2.51
C ASP A 186 -23.86 -0.22 2.54
N TRP A 187 -22.87 0.35 3.21
CA TRP A 187 -22.65 1.81 3.22
C TRP A 187 -22.31 2.36 1.83
N VAL A 188 -21.35 1.72 1.14
CA VAL A 188 -20.94 2.11 -0.22
C VAL A 188 -22.13 2.01 -1.20
N LEU A 189 -22.93 0.95 -1.10
CA LEU A 189 -24.11 0.75 -1.94
C LEU A 189 -25.21 1.78 -1.66
N ALA A 190 -25.49 2.06 -0.38
CA ALA A 190 -26.50 3.03 0.03
C ALA A 190 -26.17 4.44 -0.45
N ASP A 191 -24.90 4.85 -0.35
CA ASP A 191 -24.43 6.16 -0.79
C ASP A 191 -24.14 6.22 -2.30
N LYS A 192 -24.20 5.08 -3.01
CA LYS A 192 -23.82 4.96 -4.43
C LYS A 192 -22.42 5.51 -4.71
N LEU A 193 -21.51 5.25 -3.77
CA LEU A 193 -20.20 5.88 -3.75
C LEU A 193 -19.31 5.35 -4.89
N PRO A 194 -18.63 6.20 -5.69
CA PRO A 194 -17.86 5.78 -6.85
C PRO A 194 -16.46 5.27 -6.44
N VAL A 195 -16.43 4.24 -5.60
CA VAL A 195 -15.21 3.62 -5.08
C VAL A 195 -15.24 2.11 -5.27
N ARG A 196 -14.08 1.48 -5.24
CA ARG A 196 -13.96 0.02 -5.11
C ARG A 196 -13.97 -0.33 -3.63
N MET A 197 -14.98 -1.07 -3.17
CA MET A 197 -14.88 -1.75 -1.87
C MET A 197 -14.03 -3.00 -2.03
N GLN A 198 -13.10 -3.23 -1.09
CA GLN A 198 -12.20 -4.38 -1.12
C GLN A 198 -12.00 -4.97 0.28
N VAL A 199 -11.90 -6.29 0.35
CA VAL A 199 -11.44 -7.03 1.53
C VAL A 199 -9.99 -7.48 1.34
N GLN A 200 -9.26 -7.67 2.44
CA GLN A 200 -7.88 -8.17 2.42
C GLN A 200 -7.87 -9.67 2.09
N LEU A 201 -7.73 -10.02 0.80
CA LEU A 201 -7.84 -11.40 0.33
C LEU A 201 -6.85 -12.35 1.02
N HIS A 202 -5.63 -11.90 1.28
CA HIS A 202 -4.60 -12.70 1.96
C HIS A 202 -5.05 -13.15 3.37
N LYS A 203 -5.80 -12.32 4.10
CA LYS A 203 -6.35 -12.69 5.43
C LYS A 203 -7.44 -13.74 5.34
N ILE A 204 -8.21 -13.76 4.24
CA ILE A 204 -9.23 -14.78 4.00
C ILE A 204 -8.56 -16.13 3.68
N LEU A 205 -7.46 -16.12 2.94
CA LEU A 205 -6.77 -17.33 2.49
C LEU A 205 -5.84 -17.92 3.57
N TRP A 206 -5.13 -17.07 4.30
CA TRP A 206 -4.04 -17.49 5.21
C TRP A 206 -4.09 -16.85 6.59
N GLY A 207 -5.13 -16.08 6.92
CA GLY A 207 -5.19 -15.32 8.18
C GLY A 207 -4.10 -14.26 8.26
N GLU A 208 -3.65 -13.93 9.47
CA GLU A 208 -2.57 -12.96 9.72
C GLU A 208 -1.17 -13.60 9.64
N THR A 209 -1.00 -14.63 8.80
CA THR A 209 0.29 -15.33 8.65
C THR A 209 1.28 -14.43 7.89
N PRO A 210 2.43 -14.08 8.48
CA PRO A 210 3.45 -13.28 7.78
C PRO A 210 4.01 -14.01 6.55
N GLY A 211 4.37 -13.25 5.51
CA GLY A 211 4.98 -13.78 4.29
C GLY A 211 4.07 -14.71 3.47
N LYS A 212 2.74 -14.62 3.66
CA LYS A 212 1.73 -15.40 2.95
C LYS A 212 0.72 -14.54 2.23
#